data_AF-A0A4V4LUA9-F1
#
_entry.id   AF-A0A4V4LUA9-F1
#
_cell.length_a   1.000
_cell.length_b   1.000
_cell.length_c   1.000
_cell.angle_alpha   90.00
_cell.angle_beta   90.00
_cell.angle_gamma   90.00
#
_symmetry.space_group_name_H-M   'P 1'
#
loop_
_entity.id
_entity.type
_entity.pdbx_description
1 polymer ?
#
loop_
_entity_poly.entity_id
_entity_poly.type
_entity_poly.pdbx_seq_one_letter_code
_entity_poly.pdbx_strand_id
1 'polypeptide(L)'
;MTTIPSRLSQVARSSTSMAEAHARARTLYRDFYRGAPSICALYSLNIPPSQIRAKIRQEFEKNSNLDDLNVIDLVLFKGRQEYQETMNAWKQESHIMRWFALEEVSSYLSPLVSLTRTGSTLVKRLYNVLRSHTLAARPQTFLEKFYAGRDEDQV
;
A
#
# COMPACT_ATOMS: atom_id res chain seq x y z
N MET A 1 -38.84 -11.10 -6.68
CA MET A 1 -37.76 -11.84 -6.02
C MET A 1 -36.76 -10.81 -5.50
N THR A 2 -36.60 -10.69 -4.18
CA THR A 2 -35.63 -9.76 -3.56
C THR A 2 -34.34 -10.51 -3.28
N THR A 3 -33.20 -9.98 -3.72
CA THR A 3 -31.87 -10.58 -3.52
C THR A 3 -31.17 -9.89 -2.34
N ILE A 4 -30.67 -10.69 -1.37
CA ILE A 4 -29.95 -10.18 -0.19
C ILE A 4 -28.50 -9.86 -0.61
N PRO A 5 -27.93 -8.69 -0.22
CA PRO A 5 -26.56 -8.34 -0.57
C PRO A 5 -25.54 -9.20 0.18
N SER A 6 -24.35 -9.32 -0.40
CA SER A 6 -23.22 -10.03 0.22
C SER A 6 -22.71 -9.31 1.47
N ARG A 7 -22.01 -10.07 2.33
CA ARG A 7 -21.38 -9.54 3.55
C ARG A 7 -20.49 -8.34 3.23
N LEU A 8 -20.60 -7.29 4.05
CA LEU A 8 -19.87 -6.02 3.93
C LEU A 8 -20.16 -5.19 2.67
N SER A 9 -21.21 -5.55 1.91
CA SER A 9 -21.63 -4.76 0.75
C SER A 9 -22.10 -3.38 1.19
N GLN A 10 -21.71 -2.36 0.40
CA GLN A 10 -22.15 -0.98 0.58
C GLN A 10 -22.76 -0.46 -0.71
N VAL A 11 -23.82 0.33 -0.58
CA VAL A 11 -24.45 0.99 -1.73
C VAL A 11 -23.49 2.02 -2.31
N ALA A 12 -23.31 1.99 -3.62
CA ALA A 12 -22.54 3.01 -4.33
C ALA A 12 -23.23 4.38 -4.17
N ARG A 13 -22.49 5.36 -3.67
CA ARG A 13 -22.96 6.73 -3.50
C ARG A 13 -21.86 7.73 -3.81
N SER A 14 -22.26 8.85 -4.43
CA SER A 14 -21.42 10.04 -4.56
C SER A 14 -21.48 10.86 -3.28
N SER A 15 -20.38 11.52 -2.98
CA SER A 15 -20.27 12.49 -1.90
C SER A 15 -20.69 13.87 -2.38
N THR A 16 -21.28 14.65 -1.48
CA THR A 16 -21.74 16.02 -1.77
C THR A 16 -20.68 17.07 -1.45
N SER A 17 -19.76 16.74 -0.55
CA SER A 17 -18.71 17.63 -0.06
C SER A 17 -17.42 16.86 0.21
N MET A 18 -16.29 17.55 0.07
CA MET A 18 -14.96 17.01 0.39
C MET A 18 -14.87 16.52 1.84
N ALA A 19 -15.53 17.19 2.77
CA ALA A 19 -15.57 16.78 4.17
C ALA A 19 -16.24 15.40 4.35
N GLU A 20 -17.29 15.12 3.58
CA GLU A 20 -17.96 13.82 3.57
C GLU A 20 -17.04 12.74 2.98
N ALA A 21 -16.39 13.03 1.86
CA ALA A 21 -15.43 12.13 1.22
C ALA A 21 -14.27 11.78 2.18
N HIS A 22 -13.71 12.77 2.89
CA HIS A 22 -12.68 12.56 3.89
C HIS A 22 -13.16 11.75 5.09
N ALA A 23 -14.41 11.92 5.53
CA ALA A 23 -14.99 11.08 6.57
C ALA A 23 -15.09 9.62 6.12
N ARG A 24 -15.57 9.38 4.88
CA ARG A 24 -15.65 8.04 4.28
C ARG A 24 -14.27 7.39 4.13
N ALA A 25 -13.27 8.15 3.69
CA ALA A 25 -11.88 7.72 3.58
C ALA A 25 -11.32 7.27 4.94
N ARG A 26 -11.53 8.07 6.00
CA ARG A 26 -11.11 7.71 7.36
C ARG A 26 -11.78 6.45 7.87
N THR A 27 -13.08 6.27 7.60
CA THR A 27 -13.78 5.03 7.97
C THR A 27 -13.17 3.84 7.25
N LEU A 28 -12.97 3.93 5.92
CA LEU A 28 -12.34 2.87 5.14
C LEU A 28 -10.94 2.51 5.67
N TYR A 29 -10.12 3.52 5.96
CA TYR A 29 -8.79 3.33 6.54
C TYR A 29 -8.85 2.59 7.89
N ARG A 30 -9.79 2.96 8.76
CA ARG A 30 -9.98 2.31 10.07
C ARG A 30 -10.43 0.85 9.92
N ASP A 31 -11.29 0.57 8.95
CA ASP A 31 -11.78 -0.79 8.68
C ASP A 31 -10.62 -1.68 8.25
N PHE A 32 -9.80 -1.23 7.29
CA PHE A 32 -8.58 -1.94 6.88
C PHE A 32 -7.57 -2.10 8.03
N TYR A 33 -7.33 -1.05 8.81
CA TYR A 33 -6.37 -1.08 9.92
C TYR A 33 -6.76 -2.12 10.99
N ARG A 34 -8.06 -2.21 11.29
CA ARG A 34 -8.63 -3.19 12.23
C ARG A 34 -8.72 -4.59 11.63
N GLY A 35 -8.95 -4.69 10.32
CA GLY A 35 -9.02 -5.95 9.58
C GLY A 35 -7.65 -6.61 9.36
N ALA A 36 -6.53 -5.88 9.45
CA ALA A 36 -5.20 -6.41 9.16
C ALA A 36 -4.83 -7.74 9.86
N PRO A 37 -5.08 -7.94 11.18
CA PRO A 37 -4.83 -9.23 11.82
C PRO A 37 -5.71 -10.36 11.26
N SER A 38 -6.96 -10.06 10.92
CA SER A 38 -7.88 -11.02 10.29
C SER A 38 -7.41 -11.40 8.89
N ILE A 39 -6.86 -10.46 8.12
CA ILE A 39 -6.29 -10.73 6.78
C ILE A 39 -5.10 -11.69 6.91
N CYS A 40 -4.16 -11.44 7.85
CA CYS A 40 -3.05 -12.38 8.10
C CYS A 40 -3.55 -13.80 8.42
N ALA A 41 -4.59 -13.92 9.26
CA ALA A 41 -5.14 -15.20 9.67
C ALA A 41 -5.91 -15.92 8.55
N LEU A 42 -6.75 -15.19 7.80
CA LEU A 42 -7.54 -15.75 6.69
C LEU A 42 -6.66 -16.33 5.58
N TYR A 43 -5.55 -15.67 5.31
CA TYR A 43 -4.65 -16.01 4.20
C TYR A 43 -3.38 -16.73 4.64
N SER A 44 -3.23 -17.04 5.93
CA SER A 44 -2.04 -17.69 6.50
C SER A 44 -0.72 -17.04 6.06
N LEU A 45 -0.68 -15.70 6.03
CA LEU A 45 0.46 -14.94 5.51
C LEU A 45 1.67 -15.05 6.45
N ASN A 46 2.86 -15.26 5.89
CA ASN A 46 4.14 -15.23 6.61
C ASN A 46 4.64 -13.79 6.91
N ILE A 47 3.71 -12.85 7.09
CA ILE A 47 3.96 -11.42 7.25
C ILE A 47 3.24 -10.91 8.50
N PRO A 48 3.89 -10.13 9.36
CA PRO A 48 3.24 -9.59 10.55
C PRO A 48 2.16 -8.54 10.17
N PRO A 49 1.08 -8.40 10.95
CA PRO A 49 0.02 -7.42 10.70
C PRO A 49 0.50 -5.96 10.62
N SER A 50 1.67 -5.65 11.20
CA SER A 50 2.31 -4.34 11.13
C SER A 50 2.70 -3.95 9.70
N GLN A 51 3.21 -4.90 8.90
CA GLN A 51 3.59 -4.65 7.51
C GLN A 51 2.36 -4.41 6.63
N ILE A 52 1.27 -5.16 6.84
CA ILE A 52 0.00 -4.91 6.14
C ILE A 52 -0.53 -3.51 6.44
N ARG A 53 -0.48 -3.07 7.71
CA ARG A 53 -0.88 -1.70 8.11
C ARG A 53 -0.02 -0.63 7.43
N ALA A 54 1.29 -0.87 7.32
CA ALA A 54 2.19 0.04 6.63
C ALA A 54 1.86 0.12 5.12
N LYS A 55 1.53 -1.01 4.49
CA LYS A 55 1.09 -1.05 3.09
C LYS A 55 -0.22 -0.32 2.84
N ILE A 56 -1.22 -0.54 3.69
CA ILE A 56 -2.48 0.19 3.63
C ILE A 56 -2.19 1.69 3.70
N ARG A 57 -1.33 2.13 4.64
CA ARG A 57 -0.96 3.55 4.73
C ARG A 57 -0.29 4.07 3.45
N GLN A 58 0.64 3.31 2.87
CA GLN A 58 1.32 3.68 1.63
C GLN A 58 0.32 3.92 0.47
N GLU A 59 -0.68 3.06 0.31
CA GLU A 59 -1.70 3.21 -0.73
C GLU A 59 -2.62 4.42 -0.49
N PHE A 60 -2.93 4.76 0.76
CA PHE A 60 -3.66 5.98 1.07
C PHE A 60 -2.82 7.24 0.82
N GLU A 61 -1.52 7.21 1.14
CA GLU A 61 -0.60 8.32 0.88
C GLU A 61 -0.37 8.56 -0.62
N LYS A 62 -0.34 7.48 -1.43
CA LYS A 62 -0.27 7.57 -2.90
C LYS A 62 -1.42 8.37 -3.49
N ASN A 63 -2.59 8.34 -2.85
CA ASN A 63 -3.81 9.03 -3.29
C ASN A 63 -4.10 10.31 -2.49
N SER A 64 -3.10 10.87 -1.79
CA SER A 64 -3.27 12.05 -0.94
C SER A 64 -3.47 13.36 -1.71
N ASN A 65 -2.92 13.47 -2.91
CA ASN A 65 -2.94 14.67 -3.75
C ASN A 65 -4.11 14.69 -4.75
N LEU A 66 -5.25 14.09 -4.40
CA LEU A 66 -6.43 14.07 -5.25
C LEU A 66 -7.32 15.28 -4.91
N ASP A 67 -7.55 16.15 -5.89
CA ASP A 67 -8.38 17.35 -5.71
C ASP A 67 -9.84 17.13 -6.17
N ASP A 68 -10.05 16.24 -7.15
CA ASP A 68 -11.37 16.01 -7.75
C ASP A 68 -12.25 15.07 -6.92
N LEU A 69 -13.42 15.57 -6.50
CA LEU A 69 -14.38 14.82 -5.66
C LEU A 69 -14.84 13.50 -6.30
N ASN A 70 -15.14 13.52 -7.60
CA ASN A 70 -15.59 12.33 -8.34
C ASN A 70 -14.50 11.26 -8.41
N VAL A 71 -13.24 11.66 -8.53
CA VAL A 71 -12.09 10.74 -8.55
C VAL A 71 -11.90 10.12 -7.18
N ILE A 72 -12.02 10.91 -6.11
CA ILE A 72 -11.95 10.42 -4.73
C ILE A 72 -13.05 9.38 -4.48
N ASP A 73 -14.29 9.66 -4.88
CA ASP A 73 -15.40 8.71 -4.71
C ASP A 73 -15.18 7.40 -5.48
N LEU A 74 -14.61 7.46 -6.69
CA LEU A 74 -14.24 6.27 -7.44
C LEU A 74 -13.16 5.45 -6.73
N VAL A 75 -12.13 6.12 -6.20
CA VAL A 75 -11.05 5.45 -5.45
C VAL A 75 -11.60 4.84 -4.15
N LEU A 76 -12.48 5.54 -3.44
CA LEU A 76 -13.15 5.02 -2.25
C LEU A 76 -14.03 3.81 -2.55
N PHE A 77 -14.76 3.84 -3.68
CA PHE A 77 -15.56 2.72 -4.13
C PHE A 77 -14.69 1.49 -4.43
N LYS A 78 -13.60 1.66 -5.18
CA LYS A 78 -12.63 0.60 -5.44
C LYS A 78 -12.01 0.05 -4.15
N GLY A 79 -11.65 0.92 -3.21
CA GLY A 79 -11.11 0.48 -1.92
C GLY A 79 -12.12 -0.29 -1.07
N ARG A 80 -13.41 0.04 -1.16
CA ARG A 80 -14.49 -0.73 -0.52
C ARG A 80 -14.69 -2.11 -1.16
N GLN A 81 -14.61 -2.19 -2.49
CA GLN A 81 -14.64 -3.47 -3.21
C GLN A 81 -13.45 -4.35 -2.82
N GLU A 82 -12.25 -3.77 -2.80
CA GLU A 82 -11.02 -4.47 -2.38
C GLU A 82 -11.17 -5.04 -0.97
N TYR A 83 -11.65 -4.23 -0.01
CA TYR A 83 -11.88 -4.67 1.37
C TYR A 83 -12.89 -5.82 1.45
N GLN A 84 -13.98 -5.73 0.68
CA GLN A 84 -15.01 -6.76 0.65
C GLN A 84 -14.47 -8.08 0.11
N GLU A 85 -13.74 -8.02 -1.01
CA GLU A 85 -13.11 -9.19 -1.64
C GLU A 85 -12.09 -9.85 -0.72
N THR A 86 -11.29 -9.06 0.01
CA THR A 86 -10.30 -9.58 0.96
C THR A 86 -10.97 -10.21 2.19
N MET A 87 -11.92 -9.52 2.83
CA MET A 87 -12.53 -10.03 4.07
C MET A 87 -13.48 -11.20 3.85
N ASN A 88 -14.07 -11.32 2.66
CA ASN A 88 -14.91 -12.46 2.29
C ASN A 88 -14.11 -13.61 1.67
N ALA A 89 -12.77 -13.54 1.65
CA ALA A 89 -11.89 -14.53 1.05
C ALA A 89 -12.21 -14.85 -0.42
N TRP A 90 -12.61 -13.83 -1.20
CA TRP A 90 -12.82 -13.97 -2.65
C TRP A 90 -11.50 -13.90 -3.41
N LYS A 91 -10.48 -13.24 -2.86
CA LYS A 91 -9.11 -13.26 -3.37
C LYS A 91 -8.37 -14.50 -2.88
N GLN A 92 -7.26 -14.81 -3.54
CA GLN A 92 -6.24 -15.77 -3.08
C GLN A 92 -5.02 -15.05 -2.50
N GLU A 93 -4.17 -15.77 -1.76
CA GLU A 93 -2.93 -15.28 -1.16
C GLU A 93 -2.04 -14.52 -2.15
N SER A 94 -1.90 -15.04 -3.37
CA SER A 94 -1.11 -14.43 -4.46
C SER A 94 -1.50 -12.98 -4.77
N HIS A 95 -2.79 -12.64 -4.65
CA HIS A 95 -3.29 -11.29 -4.89
C HIS A 95 -2.88 -10.31 -3.79
N ILE A 96 -2.79 -10.78 -2.55
CA ILE A 96 -2.34 -9.97 -1.41
C ILE A 96 -0.84 -9.79 -1.46
N MET A 97 -0.10 -10.86 -1.78
CA MET A 97 1.35 -10.80 -1.97
C MET A 97 1.75 -9.83 -3.08
N ARG A 98 0.90 -9.67 -4.11
CA ARG A 98 1.11 -8.67 -5.17
C ARG A 98 1.21 -7.23 -4.65
N TRP A 99 0.62 -6.88 -3.49
CA TRP A 99 0.79 -5.56 -2.87
C TRP A 99 2.25 -5.29 -2.47
N PHE A 100 3.04 -6.34 -2.26
CA PHE A 100 4.45 -6.28 -1.84
C PHE A 100 5.43 -6.42 -3.00
N ALA A 101 4.96 -6.63 -4.25
CA ALA A 101 5.82 -6.90 -5.40
C ALA A 101 6.93 -5.86 -5.64
N LEU A 102 6.66 -4.57 -5.36
CA LEU A 102 7.67 -3.50 -5.51
C LEU A 102 8.77 -3.58 -4.44
N GLU A 103 8.48 -4.07 -3.25
CA GLU A 103 9.47 -4.25 -2.19
C GLU A 103 10.36 -5.45 -2.46
N GLU A 104 9.80 -6.52 -3.01
CA GLU A 104 10.58 -7.68 -3.46
C GLU A 104 11.59 -7.25 -4.54
N VAL A 105 11.16 -6.53 -5.58
CA VAL A 105 12.10 -6.01 -6.60
C VAL A 105 13.17 -5.11 -5.98
N SER A 106 12.78 -4.21 -5.07
CA SER A 106 13.72 -3.32 -4.39
C SER A 106 14.74 -4.06 -3.53
N SER A 107 14.35 -5.17 -2.88
CA SER A 107 15.24 -5.94 -2.02
C SER A 107 16.33 -6.63 -2.85
N TYR A 108 16.00 -7.16 -4.05
CA TYR A 108 16.98 -7.75 -4.97
C TYR A 108 17.98 -6.74 -5.55
N LEU A 109 17.58 -5.47 -5.68
CA LEU A 109 18.45 -4.41 -6.22
C LEU A 109 19.41 -3.83 -5.17
N SER A 110 19.09 -3.94 -3.89
CA SER A 110 19.92 -3.37 -2.80
C SER A 110 21.36 -3.92 -2.71
N PRO A 111 21.65 -5.23 -2.92
CA PRO A 111 23.00 -5.76 -2.90
C PRO A 111 23.82 -5.34 -4.14
N LEU A 112 23.15 -5.00 -5.24
CA LEU A 112 23.83 -4.50 -6.44
C LEU A 112 24.28 -3.04 -6.28
N VAL A 113 23.61 -2.27 -5.42
CA VAL A 113 24.00 -0.88 -5.08
C VAL A 113 25.25 -0.84 -4.21
N SER A 114 25.42 -1.76 -3.25
CA SER A 114 26.64 -1.80 -2.42
C SER A 114 27.89 -2.14 -3.25
N LEU A 115 27.75 -2.92 -4.33
CA LEU A 115 28.81 -3.20 -5.30
C LEU A 115 29.26 -1.97 -6.10
N THR A 116 28.46 -0.90 -6.17
CA THR A 116 28.83 0.35 -6.87
C THR A 116 29.85 1.19 -6.11
N ARG A 117 30.15 0.85 -4.84
CA ARG A 117 31.22 1.49 -4.04
C ARG A 117 32.62 1.08 -4.54
N THR A 118 32.74 -0.08 -5.18
CA THR A 118 33.94 -0.55 -5.87
C THR A 118 33.94 -0.10 -7.33
N GLY A 119 34.49 1.09 -7.59
CA GLY A 119 35.27 1.50 -8.79
C GLY A 119 34.78 1.29 -10.23
N SER A 120 33.84 0.39 -10.55
CA SER A 120 33.53 0.03 -11.94
C SER A 120 32.57 1.03 -12.57
N THR A 121 33.09 1.80 -13.53
CA THR A 121 32.35 2.79 -14.33
C THR A 121 31.25 2.16 -15.17
N LEU A 122 31.40 0.89 -15.57
CA LEU A 122 30.39 0.14 -16.32
C LEU A 122 29.17 -0.19 -15.46
N VAL A 123 29.37 -0.64 -14.22
CA VAL A 123 28.26 -0.92 -13.29
C VAL A 123 27.53 0.37 -12.96
N LYS A 124 28.24 1.49 -12.77
CA LYS A 124 27.62 2.82 -12.56
C LYS A 124 26.85 3.31 -13.79
N ARG A 125 27.35 3.09 -15.01
CA ARG A 125 26.64 3.41 -16.25
C ARG A 125 25.41 2.54 -16.44
N LEU A 126 25.51 1.23 -16.25
CA LEU A 126 24.38 0.31 -16.33
C LEU A 126 23.32 0.65 -15.27
N TYR A 127 23.75 0.94 -14.03
CA TYR A 127 22.89 1.37 -12.94
C TYR A 127 22.18 2.70 -13.26
N ASN A 128 22.88 3.71 -13.77
CA ASN A 128 22.27 4.99 -14.15
C ASN A 128 21.31 4.87 -15.35
N VAL A 129 21.59 3.99 -16.30
CA VAL A 129 20.72 3.70 -17.45
C VAL A 129 19.44 2.94 -17.03
N LEU A 130 19.57 1.97 -16.12
CA LEU A 130 18.42 1.25 -15.55
C LEU A 130 17.59 2.16 -14.63
N ARG A 131 18.24 3.06 -13.89
CA ARG A 131 17.61 4.06 -13.01
C ARG A 131 16.85 5.13 -13.79
N SER A 132 17.32 5.56 -14.97
CA SER A 132 16.57 6.53 -15.79
C SER A 132 15.26 5.96 -16.36
N HIS A 133 15.16 4.64 -16.49
CA HIS A 133 13.96 3.97 -16.98
C HIS A 133 12.96 3.60 -15.87
N THR A 134 13.36 3.60 -14.61
CA THR A 134 12.53 3.14 -13.49
C THR A 134 12.59 4.10 -12.30
N LEU A 135 11.49 4.85 -12.16
CA LEU A 135 11.04 5.62 -10.99
C LEU A 135 11.77 6.93 -10.67
N ALA A 136 10.99 8.01 -10.73
CA ALA A 136 11.19 9.22 -9.92
C ALA A 136 11.51 8.85 -8.46
N ALA A 137 12.36 9.66 -7.82
CA ALA A 137 12.86 9.45 -6.47
C ALA A 137 11.79 8.88 -5.51
N ARG A 138 12.05 7.68 -4.97
CA ARG A 138 11.16 6.99 -4.03
C ARG A 138 10.94 7.90 -2.81
N PRO A 139 9.70 8.32 -2.49
CA PRO A 139 9.44 8.98 -1.23
C PRO A 139 9.77 8.00 -0.11
N GLN A 140 10.53 8.45 0.89
CA GLN A 140 10.87 7.62 2.06
C GLN A 140 9.61 7.03 2.66
N THR A 141 9.60 5.71 2.83
CA THR A 141 8.46 5.02 3.43
C THR A 141 8.30 5.44 4.89
N PHE A 142 7.07 5.39 5.41
CA PHE A 142 6.84 5.74 6.80
C PHE A 142 7.67 4.87 7.77
N LEU A 143 7.90 3.59 7.46
CA LEU A 143 8.77 2.72 8.26
C LEU A 143 10.21 3.23 8.30
N GLU A 144 10.77 3.64 7.16
CA GLU A 144 12.11 4.26 7.10
C GLU A 144 12.13 5.57 7.90
N LYS A 145 11.11 6.44 7.78
CA LYS A 145 11.01 7.67 8.58
C LYS A 145 10.86 7.40 10.07
N PHE A 146 10.12 6.35 10.43
CA PHE A 146 9.83 5.98 11.81
C PHE A 146 11.04 5.33 12.49
N TYR A 147 11.80 4.50 11.78
CA TYR A 147 13.04 3.91 12.31
C TYR A 147 14.23 4.88 12.24
N ALA A 148 14.32 5.72 11.21
CA ALA A 148 15.36 6.76 11.14
C ALA A 148 15.27 7.79 12.29
N GLY A 149 14.10 7.94 12.91
CA GLY A 149 13.91 8.79 14.09
C GLY A 149 14.15 8.10 15.44
N ARG A 150 14.52 6.81 15.45
CA ARG A 150 14.76 6.04 16.68
C ARG A 150 16.23 5.65 16.88
N ASP A 151 17.05 5.74 15.83
CA ASP A 151 18.48 5.41 15.89
C ASP A 151 19.35 6.67 16.07
N GLU A 152 19.08 7.50 17.08
CA GLU A 152 20.12 8.34 17.72
C GLU A 152 19.87 8.36 19.23
N ASP A 153 20.90 7.93 19.97
CA ASP A 153 21.09 7.93 21.42
C ASP A 153 20.63 6.71 22.27
N GLN A 154 21.67 5.94 22.67
CA GLN A 154 21.88 5.23 23.96
C GLN A 154 21.81 3.68 23.93
N VAL A 155 22.92 3.03 23.53
CA VAL A 155 23.93 2.46 24.46
C VAL A 155 25.33 2.65 23.85
#